data_AF-X0BGZ9-F1
#
_entry.id   AF-X0BGZ9-F1
#
_cell.length_a   1.000
_cell.length_b   1.000
_cell.length_c   1.000
_cell.angle_alpha   90.00
_cell.angle_beta   90.00
_cell.angle_gamma   90.00
#
_symmetry.space_group_name_H-M   'P 1'
#
loop_
_entity.id
_entity.type
_entity.pdbx_description
1 polymer ?
#
loop_
_entity_poly.entity_id
_entity_poly.type
_entity_poly.pdbx_seq_one_letter_code
_entity_poly.pdbx_strand_id
1 'polypeptide(L)'
;MFNSTPPIQFADAVVQLHGPNADAHEAEKQYECSFCGNRFKNKNEAERHQNSVHVRRHSWSCLALSGYDKAFHESTERPGEADTCGYCGDEFPRSGHGHVTGALSGGNAPRHATDQDWDKRIKHLQDVHKFRECNSSKRFFRADHFRQHLKYSHAGTSGKWTNMLENTCMLEEGTAPR
;
A
#
# COMPACT_ATOMS: atom_id res chain seq x y z
N MET A 1 -13.27 81.76 18.74
CA MET A 1 -12.23 82.61 19.33
C MET A 1 -10.96 81.78 19.43
N PHE A 2 -9.85 82.36 18.96
CA PHE A 2 -8.56 81.72 18.72
C PHE A 2 -7.89 81.19 19.99
N ASN A 3 -7.25 80.03 19.88
CA ASN A 3 -6.01 79.65 20.56
C ASN A 3 -5.61 78.26 20.04
N SER A 4 -4.35 77.86 19.84
CA SER A 4 -3.03 78.45 19.69
C SER A 4 -2.13 77.24 19.40
N THR A 5 -1.20 77.32 18.46
CA THR A 5 -0.33 76.21 18.00
C THR A 5 0.94 76.05 18.91
N PRO A 6 1.90 75.14 18.62
CA PRO A 6 2.25 73.82 19.22
C PRO A 6 3.50 73.86 20.17
N PRO A 7 4.19 72.74 20.55
CA PRO A 7 5.20 72.10 19.67
C PRO A 7 5.40 70.57 19.84
N ILE A 8 6.16 70.02 18.88
CA ILE A 8 6.69 68.65 18.81
C ILE A 8 7.84 68.45 19.81
N GLN A 9 7.88 67.33 20.55
CA GLN A 9 9.14 66.67 20.97
C GLN A 9 8.99 65.13 21.03
N PHE A 10 10.02 64.46 20.52
CA PHE A 10 10.22 63.02 20.40
C PHE A 10 10.64 62.36 21.73
N ALA A 11 10.22 61.13 22.00
CA ALA A 11 11.03 60.08 22.67
C ALA A 11 10.31 58.72 22.67
N ASP A 12 11.08 57.67 22.37
CA ASP A 12 10.74 56.25 22.26
C ASP A 12 9.91 55.61 23.41
N ALA A 13 8.96 54.75 23.02
CA ALA A 13 8.61 53.55 23.77
C ALA A 13 7.97 52.51 22.85
N VAL A 14 8.68 51.41 22.63
CA VAL A 14 8.24 50.17 22.02
C VAL A 14 6.99 49.61 22.73
N VAL A 15 5.89 49.41 22.00
CA VAL A 15 4.90 48.36 22.30
C VAL A 15 4.55 47.65 21.01
N GLN A 16 5.19 46.50 20.83
CA GLN A 16 4.85 45.52 19.82
C GLN A 16 3.51 44.86 20.21
N LEU A 17 2.38 45.35 19.68
CA LEU A 17 1.11 44.65 19.78
C LEU A 17 1.07 43.52 18.74
N HIS A 18 1.67 42.38 19.08
CA HIS A 18 1.40 41.11 18.40
C HIS A 18 0.24 40.39 19.08
N GLY A 19 -0.88 40.29 18.37
CA GLY A 19 -2.03 39.44 18.66
C GLY A 19 -3.31 40.11 18.14
N PRO A 20 -4.16 39.40 17.36
CA PRO A 20 -4.63 38.07 17.73
C PRO A 20 -4.66 37.05 16.58
N ASN A 21 -5.02 35.83 16.98
CA ASN A 21 -5.69 34.79 16.22
C ASN A 21 -4.83 33.55 15.92
N ALA A 22 -5.03 32.56 16.78
CA ALA A 22 -4.69 31.18 16.54
C ALA A 22 -5.53 30.70 15.35
N ASP A 23 -5.06 30.87 14.12
CA ASP A 23 -5.76 30.23 12.98
C ASP A 23 -4.90 29.96 11.75
N ALA A 24 -3.56 30.00 11.87
CA ALA A 24 -2.72 29.50 10.79
C ALA A 24 -2.93 27.99 10.55
N HIS A 25 -3.45 27.25 11.54
CA HIS A 25 -3.64 25.81 11.47
C HIS A 25 -5.00 25.39 10.85
N GLU A 26 -6.02 26.26 10.82
CA GLU A 26 -7.30 25.99 10.13
C GLU A 26 -7.24 26.39 8.64
N ALA A 27 -6.44 27.39 8.26
CA ALA A 27 -6.26 27.80 6.86
C ALA A 27 -5.50 26.78 5.99
N GLU A 28 -4.78 25.82 6.59
CA GLU A 28 -3.97 24.83 5.87
C GLU A 28 -4.76 23.60 5.38
N LYS A 29 -6.01 23.39 5.85
CA LYS A 29 -6.84 22.26 5.42
C LYS A 29 -7.87 22.67 4.37
N GLN A 30 -7.37 22.91 3.17
CA GLN A 30 -8.15 23.38 2.01
C GLN A 30 -8.98 22.29 1.35
N TYR A 31 -8.70 21.01 1.60
CA TYR A 31 -9.33 19.90 0.88
C TYR A 31 -10.40 19.24 1.73
N GLU A 32 -11.66 19.39 1.35
CA GLU A 32 -12.81 18.83 2.05
C GLU A 32 -13.28 17.49 1.45
N CYS A 33 -13.73 16.58 2.31
CA CYS A 33 -14.41 15.37 1.90
C CYS A 33 -15.81 15.68 1.34
N SER A 34 -16.06 15.31 0.09
CA SER A 34 -17.35 15.52 -0.59
C SER A 34 -18.54 14.76 0.04
N PHE A 35 -18.30 13.89 1.03
CA PHE A 35 -19.34 13.06 1.64
C PHE A 35 -19.61 13.37 3.12
N CYS A 36 -18.69 14.00 3.86
CA CYS A 36 -18.82 14.17 5.31
C CYS A 36 -18.18 15.43 5.89
N GLY A 37 -17.78 16.40 5.08
CA GLY A 37 -17.28 17.71 5.54
C GLY A 37 -15.92 17.69 6.26
N ASN A 38 -15.27 16.52 6.37
CA ASN A 38 -13.93 16.42 6.96
C ASN A 38 -12.90 17.15 6.10
N ARG A 39 -12.06 17.99 6.72
CA ARG A 39 -11.02 18.77 6.04
C ARG A 39 -9.64 18.14 6.21
N PHE A 40 -8.82 18.23 5.16
CA PHE A 40 -7.48 17.63 5.05
C PHE A 40 -6.48 18.65 4.51
N LYS A 41 -5.20 18.46 4.85
CA LYS A 41 -4.11 19.38 4.46
C LYS A 41 -3.75 19.27 2.98
N ASN A 42 -4.10 18.17 2.32
CA ASN A 42 -3.85 17.99 0.90
C ASN A 42 -4.89 17.07 0.24
N LYS A 43 -4.97 17.14 -1.10
CA LYS A 43 -5.89 16.34 -1.92
C LYS A 43 -5.71 14.84 -1.71
N ASN A 44 -4.47 14.37 -1.62
CA ASN A 44 -4.15 12.94 -1.53
C ASN A 44 -4.70 12.31 -0.22
N GLU A 45 -4.66 13.05 0.89
CA GLU A 45 -5.25 12.61 2.15
C GLU A 45 -6.79 12.59 2.10
N ALA A 46 -7.40 13.61 1.50
CA ALA A 46 -8.84 13.65 1.30
C ALA A 46 -9.32 12.51 0.39
N GLU A 47 -8.62 12.26 -0.72
CA GLU A 47 -8.92 11.17 -1.65
C GLU A 47 -8.77 9.80 -0.99
N ARG A 48 -7.68 9.58 -0.23
CA ARG A 48 -7.50 8.36 0.58
C ARG A 48 -8.64 8.17 1.58
N HIS A 49 -9.08 9.24 2.24
CA HIS A 49 -10.21 9.19 3.16
C HIS A 49 -11.51 8.83 2.43
N GLN A 50 -11.82 9.51 1.32
CA GLN A 50 -13.00 9.23 0.51
C GLN A 50 -13.01 7.77 0.03
N ASN A 51 -11.90 7.30 -0.56
CA ASN A 51 -11.77 5.94 -1.08
C ASN A 51 -11.92 4.88 0.00
N SER A 52 -11.38 5.10 1.21
CA SER A 52 -11.43 4.10 2.28
C SER A 52 -12.71 4.11 3.12
N VAL A 53 -13.35 5.27 3.30
CA VAL A 53 -14.52 5.42 4.18
C VAL A 53 -15.82 5.40 3.38
N HIS A 54 -15.88 6.13 2.27
CA HIS A 54 -17.13 6.41 1.55
C HIS A 54 -17.28 5.56 0.28
N VAL A 55 -16.26 5.53 -0.58
CA VAL A 55 -16.37 4.88 -1.89
C VAL A 55 -16.10 3.37 -1.78
N ARG A 56 -15.09 2.98 -0.99
CA ARG A 56 -14.63 1.59 -0.82
C ARG A 56 -14.34 0.85 -2.13
N ARG A 57 -13.81 1.55 -3.15
CA ARG A 57 -13.51 0.98 -4.48
C ARG A 57 -12.66 -0.28 -4.46
N HIS A 58 -11.72 -0.35 -3.53
CA HIS A 58 -10.81 -1.47 -3.41
C HIS A 58 -10.91 -2.05 -2.01
N SER A 59 -10.86 -3.37 -1.96
CA SER A 59 -10.70 -4.11 -0.71
C SER A 59 -9.60 -5.14 -0.86
N TRP A 60 -8.88 -5.39 0.21
CA TRP A 60 -7.85 -6.41 0.27
C TRP A 60 -8.33 -7.56 1.13
N SER A 61 -8.10 -8.79 0.66
CA SER A 61 -8.45 -10.00 1.39
C SER A 61 -7.56 -11.16 0.94
N CYS A 62 -7.17 -12.01 1.89
CA CYS A 62 -6.48 -13.26 1.59
C CYS A 62 -7.35 -14.24 0.77
N LEU A 63 -8.68 -14.04 0.72
CA LEU A 63 -9.58 -14.84 -0.13
C LEU A 63 -9.33 -14.63 -1.63
N ALA A 64 -8.79 -13.47 -2.01
CA ALA A 64 -8.45 -13.19 -3.41
C ALA A 64 -7.33 -14.12 -3.94
N LEU A 65 -6.53 -14.71 -3.04
CA LEU A 65 -5.57 -15.77 -3.39
C LEU A 65 -6.29 -17.11 -3.48
N SER A 66 -6.90 -17.37 -4.65
CA SER A 66 -7.64 -18.60 -4.91
C SER A 66 -6.76 -19.86 -4.92
N GLY A 67 -5.47 -19.71 -5.30
CA GLY A 67 -4.52 -20.80 -5.46
C GLY A 67 -3.16 -20.50 -4.84
N TYR A 68 -2.38 -21.55 -4.59
CA TYR A 68 -1.00 -21.44 -4.09
C TYR A 68 -0.08 -20.78 -5.12
N ASP A 69 -0.38 -20.90 -6.41
CA ASP A 69 0.39 -20.29 -7.49
C ASP A 69 0.39 -18.76 -7.43
N LYS A 70 -0.72 -18.16 -6.98
CA LYS A 70 -0.89 -16.70 -6.90
C LYS A 70 -0.07 -16.05 -5.79
N ALA A 71 0.41 -16.83 -4.82
CA ALA A 71 1.28 -16.33 -3.76
C ALA A 71 2.75 -16.22 -4.19
N PHE A 72 3.10 -16.70 -5.39
CA PHE A 72 4.44 -16.61 -5.95
C PHE A 72 4.45 -15.76 -7.22
N HIS A 73 5.56 -15.08 -7.45
CA HIS A 73 5.79 -14.30 -8.66
C HIS A 73 7.16 -14.61 -9.22
N GLU A 74 7.39 -14.34 -10.50
CA GLU A 74 8.71 -14.55 -11.09
C GLU A 74 9.78 -13.70 -10.37
N SER A 75 10.94 -14.31 -10.09
CA SER A 75 12.05 -13.62 -9.44
C SER A 75 12.60 -12.50 -10.32
N THR A 76 12.73 -11.30 -9.77
CA THR A 76 13.38 -10.18 -10.46
C THR A 76 14.89 -10.37 -10.58
N GLU A 77 15.49 -11.11 -9.64
CA GLU A 77 16.93 -11.38 -9.62
C GLU A 77 17.31 -12.54 -10.55
N ARG A 78 16.40 -13.53 -10.70
CA ARG A 78 16.59 -14.71 -11.54
C ARG A 78 15.37 -15.00 -12.41
N PRO A 79 15.09 -14.14 -13.42
CA PRO A 79 13.95 -14.31 -14.32
C PRO A 79 13.98 -15.66 -15.02
N GLY A 80 12.85 -16.36 -15.11
CA GLY A 80 12.75 -17.67 -15.74
C GLY A 80 13.40 -18.85 -14.98
N GLU A 81 14.14 -18.59 -13.89
CA GLU A 81 14.86 -19.64 -13.15
C GLU A 81 14.32 -19.86 -11.73
N ALA A 82 13.74 -18.83 -11.09
CA ALA A 82 13.18 -18.92 -9.75
C ALA A 82 11.89 -18.11 -9.59
N ASP A 83 11.12 -18.46 -8.58
CA ASP A 83 9.93 -17.72 -8.14
C ASP A 83 10.14 -17.15 -6.74
N THR A 84 9.67 -15.94 -6.50
CA THR A 84 9.73 -15.25 -5.21
C THR A 84 8.39 -15.35 -4.48
N CYS A 85 8.43 -15.71 -3.20
CA CYS A 85 7.25 -15.72 -2.33
C CYS A 85 6.77 -14.28 -2.05
N GLY A 86 5.49 -14.02 -2.29
CA GLY A 86 4.86 -12.72 -2.06
C GLY A 86 4.72 -12.32 -0.59
N TYR A 87 4.84 -13.28 0.35
CA TYR A 87 4.75 -13.00 1.79
C TYR A 87 6.10 -12.62 2.40
N CYS A 88 7.17 -13.35 2.08
CA CYS A 88 8.49 -13.17 2.72
C CYS A 88 9.63 -12.71 1.79
N GLY A 89 9.46 -12.84 0.47
CA GLY A 89 10.53 -12.59 -0.50
C GLY A 89 11.50 -13.75 -0.71
N ASP A 90 11.30 -14.91 -0.07
CA ASP A 90 12.15 -16.07 -0.28
C ASP A 90 12.07 -16.56 -1.73
N GLU A 91 13.20 -16.99 -2.27
CA GLU A 91 13.29 -17.49 -3.64
C GLU A 91 13.25 -19.01 -3.72
N PHE A 92 12.48 -19.52 -4.67
CA PHE A 92 12.23 -20.92 -4.93
C PHE A 92 12.67 -21.27 -6.35
N PRO A 93 13.83 -21.92 -6.53
CA PRO A 93 14.31 -22.35 -7.84
C PRO A 93 13.31 -23.27 -8.54
N ARG A 94 13.30 -23.21 -9.87
CA ARG A 94 12.57 -24.13 -10.74
C ARG A 94 13.50 -25.24 -11.19
N SER A 95 13.16 -26.48 -10.90
CA SER A 95 14.01 -27.63 -11.23
C SER A 95 13.73 -28.17 -12.63
N GLY A 96 12.56 -27.88 -13.20
CA GLY A 96 12.10 -28.43 -14.47
C GLY A 96 12.89 -27.85 -15.64
N HIS A 97 13.44 -28.72 -16.47
CA HIS A 97 14.13 -28.32 -17.69
C HIS A 97 13.11 -28.14 -18.81
N GLY A 98 13.18 -27.00 -19.50
CA GLY A 98 12.39 -26.76 -20.70
C GLY A 98 12.79 -27.74 -21.81
N HIS A 99 11.81 -28.17 -22.59
CA HIS A 99 12.10 -28.88 -23.83
C HIS A 99 12.67 -27.87 -24.84
N VAL A 100 13.86 -28.12 -25.35
CA VAL A 100 14.50 -27.26 -26.35
C VAL A 100 13.69 -27.35 -27.65
N THR A 101 12.86 -26.34 -27.93
CA THR A 101 12.29 -26.19 -29.27
C THR A 101 13.33 -25.52 -30.16
N GLY A 102 13.97 -26.34 -30.99
CA GLY A 102 14.88 -26.03 -32.10
C GLY A 102 15.34 -24.58 -32.34
N ALA A 103 16.65 -24.40 -32.20
CA ALA A 103 17.54 -23.49 -32.92
C ALA A 103 17.41 -21.97 -32.70
N LEU A 104 18.57 -21.38 -32.33
CA LEU A 104 18.96 -19.95 -32.43
C LEU A 104 18.93 -19.05 -31.18
N SER A 105 19.17 -19.56 -29.96
CA SER A 105 19.64 -18.69 -28.87
C SER A 105 20.51 -19.43 -27.86
N GLY A 106 21.77 -19.00 -27.72
CA GLY A 106 22.72 -19.46 -26.70
C GLY A 106 22.40 -18.91 -25.30
N GLY A 107 21.15 -18.99 -24.88
CA GLY A 107 20.68 -18.57 -23.55
C GLY A 107 20.08 -19.75 -22.79
N ASN A 108 20.22 -19.74 -21.45
CA ASN A 108 19.56 -20.70 -20.57
C ASN A 108 18.06 -20.75 -20.87
N ALA A 109 17.53 -21.93 -21.21
CA ALA A 109 16.10 -22.11 -21.43
C ALA A 109 15.33 -21.81 -20.14
N PRO A 110 14.16 -21.13 -20.22
CA PRO A 110 13.30 -20.91 -19.06
C PRO A 110 12.97 -22.24 -18.39
N ARG A 111 13.19 -22.30 -17.08
CA ARG A 111 12.89 -23.47 -16.27
C ARG A 111 11.42 -23.41 -15.86
N HIS A 112 10.79 -24.58 -15.74
CA HIS A 112 9.41 -24.70 -15.24
C HIS A 112 9.42 -25.31 -13.84
N ALA A 113 8.44 -24.92 -13.00
CA ALA A 113 8.28 -25.50 -11.68
C ALA A 113 7.72 -26.93 -11.81
N THR A 114 8.41 -27.91 -11.24
CA THR A 114 7.96 -29.31 -11.17
C THR A 114 7.00 -29.51 -9.99
N ASP A 115 6.31 -30.65 -9.94
CA ASP A 115 5.49 -31.02 -8.77
C ASP A 115 6.28 -31.02 -7.45
N GLN A 116 7.56 -31.44 -7.47
CA GLN A 116 8.40 -31.39 -6.27
C GLN A 116 8.70 -29.94 -5.83
N ASP A 117 8.87 -29.03 -6.77
CA ASP A 117 9.06 -27.60 -6.46
C ASP A 117 7.77 -27.02 -5.86
N TRP A 118 6.61 -27.44 -6.39
CA TRP A 118 5.30 -27.05 -5.85
C TRP A 118 5.03 -27.62 -4.46
N ASP A 119 5.40 -28.87 -4.16
CA ASP A 119 5.30 -29.44 -2.82
C ASP A 119 6.05 -28.59 -1.78
N LYS A 120 7.30 -28.22 -2.09
CA LYS A 120 8.12 -27.35 -1.23
C LYS A 120 7.47 -25.98 -1.01
N ARG A 121 6.94 -25.38 -2.08
CA ARG A 121 6.25 -24.08 -2.05
C ARG A 121 4.97 -24.13 -1.22
N ILE A 122 4.14 -25.16 -1.42
CA ILE A 122 2.90 -25.38 -0.68
C ILE A 122 3.20 -25.56 0.81
N LYS A 123 4.18 -26.40 1.12
CA LYS A 123 4.63 -26.63 2.51
C LYS A 123 5.13 -25.34 3.15
N HIS A 124 5.93 -24.55 2.45
CA HIS A 124 6.37 -23.24 2.94
C HIS A 124 5.18 -22.31 3.26
N LEU A 125 4.20 -22.20 2.36
CA LEU A 125 3.01 -21.37 2.60
C LEU A 125 2.19 -21.84 3.80
N GLN A 126 2.04 -23.15 4.00
CA GLN A 126 1.31 -23.71 5.14
C GLN A 126 2.09 -23.55 6.44
N ASP A 127 3.36 -23.96 6.47
CA ASP A 127 4.14 -24.02 7.71
C ASP A 127 4.58 -22.64 8.19
N VAL A 128 5.07 -21.79 7.28
CA VAL A 128 5.62 -20.46 7.60
C VAL A 128 4.54 -19.39 7.61
N HIS A 129 3.70 -19.39 6.58
CA HIS A 129 2.73 -18.32 6.38
C HIS A 129 1.32 -18.67 6.86
N LYS A 130 1.06 -19.87 7.39
CA LYS A 130 -0.27 -20.28 7.87
C LYS A 130 -1.35 -20.01 6.81
N PHE A 131 -1.01 -20.28 5.55
CA PHE A 131 -1.86 -19.99 4.41
C PHE A 131 -3.20 -20.73 4.54
N ARG A 132 -4.31 -20.00 4.37
CA ARG A 132 -5.72 -20.43 4.61
C ARG A 132 -6.12 -20.66 6.07
N GLU A 133 -5.24 -20.41 7.05
CA GLU A 133 -5.62 -20.49 8.47
C GLU A 133 -6.14 -19.15 9.03
N CYS A 134 -6.09 -18.07 8.26
CA CYS A 134 -6.65 -16.79 8.65
C CYS A 134 -8.15 -16.69 8.31
N ASN A 135 -8.84 -15.74 8.94
CA ASN A 135 -10.19 -15.37 8.55
C ASN A 135 -10.17 -14.67 7.18
N SER A 136 -10.24 -15.45 6.10
CA SER A 136 -10.19 -14.97 4.71
C SER A 136 -11.41 -14.13 4.33
N SER A 137 -12.54 -14.29 5.02
CA SER A 137 -13.72 -13.42 4.86
C SER A 137 -13.49 -11.99 5.34
N LYS A 138 -12.41 -11.74 6.09
CA LYS A 138 -12.05 -10.39 6.53
C LYS A 138 -11.57 -9.55 5.36
N ARG A 139 -12.21 -8.40 5.18
CA ARG A 139 -11.91 -7.43 4.14
C ARG A 139 -11.29 -6.20 4.76
N PHE A 140 -10.20 -5.74 4.19
CA PHE A 140 -9.54 -4.51 4.58
C PHE A 140 -9.81 -3.48 3.50
N PHE A 141 -10.33 -2.30 3.85
CA PHE A 141 -10.53 -1.19 2.90
C PHE A 141 -9.33 -0.23 2.85
N ARG A 142 -8.23 -0.65 3.49
CA ARG A 142 -6.96 0.06 3.56
C ARG A 142 -5.81 -0.93 3.45
N ALA A 143 -4.94 -0.67 2.48
CA ALA A 143 -3.72 -1.42 2.21
C ALA A 143 -2.79 -1.53 3.44
N ASP A 144 -2.68 -0.47 4.24
CA ASP A 144 -1.82 -0.48 5.44
C ASP A 144 -2.31 -1.47 6.51
N HIS A 145 -3.62 -1.54 6.77
CA HIS A 145 -4.20 -2.53 7.69
C HIS A 145 -4.04 -3.95 7.15
N PHE A 146 -4.11 -4.15 5.83
CA PHE A 146 -3.87 -5.44 5.21
C PHE A 146 -2.41 -5.88 5.38
N ARG A 147 -1.43 -5.00 5.12
CA ARG A 147 -0.01 -5.27 5.38
C ARG A 147 0.24 -5.64 6.85
N GLN A 148 -0.44 -4.97 7.78
CA GLN A 148 -0.38 -5.31 9.20
C GLN A 148 -0.89 -6.74 9.46
N HIS A 149 -2.02 -7.11 8.85
CA HIS A 149 -2.53 -8.47 8.92
C HIS A 149 -1.55 -9.50 8.35
N LEU A 150 -0.94 -9.24 7.20
CA LEU A 150 0.09 -10.12 6.64
C LEU A 150 1.25 -10.31 7.63
N LYS A 151 1.72 -9.23 8.26
CA LYS A 151 2.82 -9.27 9.23
C LYS A 151 2.49 -10.13 10.46
N TYR A 152 1.32 -9.93 11.07
CA TYR A 152 1.00 -10.58 12.35
C TYR A 152 0.29 -11.93 12.21
N SER A 153 -0.41 -12.17 11.11
CA SER A 153 -1.15 -13.43 10.88
C SER A 153 -0.42 -14.38 9.94
N HIS A 154 0.35 -13.85 9.00
CA HIS A 154 1.05 -14.65 8.00
C HIS A 154 2.58 -14.56 8.13
N ALA A 155 3.12 -14.01 9.22
CA ALA A 155 4.57 -13.78 9.38
C ALA A 155 5.21 -13.07 8.16
N GLY A 156 4.42 -12.24 7.46
CA GLY A 156 4.86 -11.55 6.25
C GLY A 156 5.91 -10.49 6.56
N THR A 157 6.88 -10.36 5.67
CA THR A 157 7.93 -9.35 5.76
C THR A 157 7.69 -8.24 4.74
N SER A 158 8.07 -7.02 5.10
CA SER A 158 7.99 -5.87 4.20
C SER A 158 9.20 -5.83 3.28
N GLY A 159 8.97 -5.75 1.98
CA GLY A 159 10.02 -5.64 0.96
C GLY A 159 9.46 -5.27 -0.40
N LYS A 160 10.28 -5.42 -1.45
CA LYS A 160 9.88 -5.12 -2.83
C LYS A 160 8.72 -6.01 -3.31
N TRP A 161 8.65 -7.25 -2.83
CA TRP A 161 7.62 -8.24 -3.15
C TRP A 161 6.24 -7.90 -2.56
N THR A 162 6.18 -7.15 -1.46
CA THR A 162 4.93 -6.92 -0.72
C THR A 162 3.86 -6.21 -1.56
N ASN A 163 4.28 -5.32 -2.46
CA ASN A 163 3.34 -4.65 -3.37
C ASN A 163 2.70 -5.63 -4.36
N MET A 164 3.42 -6.68 -4.78
CA MET A 164 2.87 -7.67 -5.70
C MET A 164 1.80 -8.52 -5.01
N LEU A 165 2.05 -8.95 -3.77
CA LEU A 165 1.05 -9.67 -2.98
C LEU A 165 -0.16 -8.78 -2.67
N GLU A 166 0.06 -7.51 -2.33
CA GLU A 166 -1.02 -6.54 -2.10
C GLU A 166 -1.92 -6.37 -3.32
N ASN A 167 -1.34 -6.18 -4.51
CA ASN A 167 -2.10 -6.06 -5.76
C ASN A 167 -2.85 -7.35 -6.09
N THR A 168 -2.22 -8.51 -5.87
CA THR A 168 -2.87 -9.82 -6.10
C THR A 168 -4.03 -10.05 -5.13
N CYS A 169 -3.93 -9.53 -3.91
CA CYS A 169 -4.99 -9.62 -2.90
C CYS A 169 -6.07 -8.54 -3.03
N MET A 170 -5.95 -7.64 -4.01
CA MET A 170 -6.86 -6.53 -4.21
C MET A 170 -8.08 -6.97 -5.04
N LEU A 171 -9.27 -6.65 -4.54
CA LEU A 171 -10.55 -6.86 -5.20
C LEU A 171 -11.14 -5.49 -5.57
N GLU A 172 -11.57 -5.34 -6.83
CA GLU A 172 -12.35 -4.20 -7.27
C GLU A 172 -13.80 -4.37 -6.83
N GLU A 173 -14.23 -3.54 -5.88
CA GLU A 173 -15.63 -3.42 -5.53
C GLU A 173 -16.29 -2.54 -6.59
N GLY A 174 -16.82 -3.21 -7.61
CA GLY A 174 -17.65 -2.55 -8.61
C GLY A 174 -18.76 -1.78 -7.92
N THR A 175 -18.89 -0.49 -8.26
CA THR A 175 -20.09 0.27 -7.94
C THR A 175 -21.25 -0.41 -8.65
N ALA A 176 -21.91 -1.37 -7.98
CA ALA A 176 -23.23 -1.81 -8.39
C ALA A 176 -24.09 -0.55 -8.37
N PRO A 177 -24.64 -0.08 -9.50
CA PRO A 177 -25.63 0.97 -9.47
C PRO A 177 -26.80 0.44 -8.64
N ARG A 178 -27.17 1.21 -7.63
CA ARG A 178 -28.38 0.99 -6.82
C ARG A 178 -29.63 0.92 -7.69
#